data_AF-A0A9R1PQ87-F1
#
_entry.id   AF-A0A9R1PQ87-F1
#
_cell.length_a   1.000
_cell.length_b   1.000
_cell.length_c   1.000
_cell.angle_alpha   90.00
_cell.angle_beta   90.00
_cell.angle_gamma   90.00
#
_symmetry.space_group_name_H-M   'P 1'
#
loop_
_entity.id
_entity.type
_entity.pdbx_description
1 polymer ?
#
loop_
_entity_poly.entity_id
_entity_poly.type
_entity_poly.pdbx_seq_one_letter_code
_entity_poly.pdbx_strand_id
1 'polypeptide(L)'
;MTRDDYGVWELFLPNNADGSPAIPHGSRVKIRMDTPSGVKDSISAWIKFSVQAPGEIPFNGIYYDPPEEEKYVFQHPQPKRPESLRIYESHIGMSSPEPKINSYANFRDEVLPRIKRLGYNAVQIMAIQEHSYYASFGYHVTNFFAPSSRFGTPEDLKSLIDRAHELGLLVLMDIVHSHSSNNTLDGLNGFDGTDTHYFHGGPRGHHWMWDSRLFNYGSWEVLRFLLSNARWWLDEYKFDGFRFDGVTSMMYTHHGLQMTFTGNYGEYFGFATDVDAVVYLMLVNDLIHGLYPDAVSIGEDVSGMPTFCIPVPDGGVGFDYRLHMAVADKWIELLKQSDESWKMGDIVHTLTNRRWLEKCVTYAESHDQALVGDKTIAFWLMDRYV
;
A
#
# COMPACT_ATOMS: atom_id res chain seq x y z
N MET A 1 -3.95 12.37 29.67
CA MET A 1 -5.11 12.08 28.80
C MET A 1 -6.19 11.48 29.68
N THR A 2 -7.46 11.71 29.37
CA THR A 2 -8.62 11.04 29.99
C THR A 2 -9.04 9.86 29.11
N ARG A 3 -9.42 8.74 29.72
CA ARG A 3 -9.84 7.53 29.01
C ARG A 3 -11.36 7.44 29.00
N ASP A 4 -11.96 7.16 27.85
CA ASP A 4 -13.39 6.92 27.70
C ASP A 4 -13.77 5.43 27.97
N ASP A 5 -15.06 5.13 27.85
CA ASP A 5 -15.62 3.79 28.10
C ASP A 5 -15.15 2.73 27.08
N TYR A 6 -14.64 3.15 25.91
CA TYR A 6 -14.17 2.27 24.85
C TYR A 6 -12.65 2.10 24.85
N GLY A 7 -11.93 2.77 25.75
CA GLY A 7 -10.48 2.72 25.84
C GLY A 7 -9.75 3.71 24.94
N VAL A 8 -10.46 4.66 24.35
CA VAL A 8 -9.87 5.80 23.65
C VAL A 8 -9.40 6.82 24.67
N TRP A 9 -8.19 7.34 24.46
CA TRP A 9 -7.59 8.37 25.31
C TRP A 9 -7.65 9.72 24.61
N GLU A 10 -8.11 10.74 25.30
CA GLU A 10 -8.24 12.09 24.78
C GLU A 10 -7.51 13.13 25.64
N LEU A 11 -7.08 14.21 25.01
CA LEU A 11 -6.47 15.36 25.67
C LEU A 11 -6.74 16.60 24.83
N PHE A 12 -7.26 17.65 25.47
CA PHE A 12 -7.37 18.97 24.88
C PHE A 12 -6.22 19.85 25.38
N LEU A 13 -5.44 20.39 24.45
CA LEU A 13 -4.40 21.37 24.73
C LEU A 13 -4.85 22.72 24.14
N PRO A 14 -5.19 23.72 24.97
CA PRO A 14 -5.57 25.03 24.47
C PRO A 14 -4.36 25.72 23.81
N ASN A 15 -4.63 26.65 22.89
CA ASN A 15 -3.59 27.50 22.33
C ASN A 15 -2.88 28.32 23.42
N ASN A 16 -1.64 28.70 23.14
CA ASN A 16 -0.85 29.60 23.96
C ASN A 16 -1.52 30.99 24.04
N ALA A 17 -1.08 31.81 24.99
CA ALA A 17 -1.65 33.15 25.22
C ALA A 17 -1.52 34.10 24.00
N ASP A 18 -0.55 33.85 23.12
CA ASP A 18 -0.33 34.57 21.87
C ASP A 18 -1.16 34.02 20.69
N GLY A 19 -1.98 32.99 20.93
CA GLY A 19 -2.82 32.32 19.94
C GLY A 19 -2.15 31.18 19.19
N SER A 20 -0.85 30.89 19.42
CA SER A 20 -0.15 29.81 18.74
C SER A 20 -0.60 28.42 19.23
N PRO A 21 -0.47 27.36 18.41
CA PRO A 21 -0.70 25.99 18.87
C PRO A 21 0.20 25.60 20.04
N ALA A 22 -0.31 24.78 20.96
CA ALA A 22 0.45 24.28 22.12
C ALA A 22 1.63 23.39 21.73
N ILE A 23 1.51 22.67 20.60
CA ILE A 23 2.57 21.85 20.02
C ILE A 23 3.00 22.53 18.72
N PRO A 24 4.21 23.11 18.65
CA PRO A 24 4.70 23.72 17.43
C PRO A 24 4.84 22.71 16.29
N HIS A 25 4.58 23.13 15.05
CA HIS A 25 4.90 22.38 13.84
C HIS A 25 6.35 21.86 13.87
N GLY A 26 6.58 20.62 13.43
CA GLY A 26 7.90 20.02 13.37
C GLY A 26 8.41 19.45 14.71
N SER A 27 7.64 19.61 15.80
CA SER A 27 8.01 19.05 17.10
C SER A 27 7.96 17.53 17.09
N ARG A 28 8.92 16.89 17.78
CA ARG A 28 8.89 15.45 18.03
C ARG A 28 7.84 15.14 19.10
N VAL A 29 7.01 14.13 18.84
CA VAL A 29 5.93 13.71 19.73
C VAL A 29 5.90 12.19 19.87
N LYS A 30 5.58 11.73 21.09
CA LYS A 30 5.28 10.33 21.41
C LYS A 30 4.13 10.26 22.41
N ILE A 31 3.44 9.13 22.43
CA ILE A 31 2.47 8.79 23.45
C ILE A 31 3.19 7.97 24.52
N ARG A 32 3.16 8.44 25.76
CA ARG A 32 3.66 7.70 26.92
C ARG A 32 2.51 6.95 27.61
N MET A 33 2.69 5.66 27.81
CA MET A 33 1.71 4.77 28.43
C MET A 33 2.34 4.02 29.61
N ASP A 34 1.65 4.01 30.75
CA ASP A 34 1.97 3.12 31.86
C ASP A 34 1.26 1.79 31.64
N THR A 35 2.02 0.77 31.21
CA THR A 35 1.49 -0.57 30.90
C THR A 35 1.79 -1.55 32.04
N PRO A 36 1.12 -2.71 32.13
CA PRO A 36 1.45 -3.73 33.13
C PRO A 36 2.91 -4.22 33.06
N SER A 37 3.57 -4.11 31.90
CA SER A 37 4.98 -4.49 31.71
C SER A 37 5.96 -3.32 31.90
N GLY A 38 5.47 -2.11 32.19
CA GLY A 38 6.27 -0.92 32.45
C GLY A 38 5.88 0.28 31.57
N VAL A 39 6.67 1.35 31.66
CA VAL A 39 6.49 2.55 30.84
C VAL A 39 6.85 2.24 29.39
N LYS A 40 5.97 2.61 28.46
CA LYS A 40 6.18 2.50 27.03
C LYS A 40 5.94 3.84 26.34
N ASP A 41 6.88 4.23 25.48
CA ASP A 41 6.72 5.37 24.57
C ASP A 41 6.50 4.85 23.14
N SER A 42 5.37 5.21 22.53
CA SER A 42 5.00 4.79 21.17
C SER A 42 4.80 6.01 20.27
N ILE A 43 5.12 5.87 18.98
CA ILE A 43 4.65 6.80 17.96
C ILE A 43 3.12 6.65 17.86
N SER A 44 2.39 7.76 17.69
CA SER A 44 0.94 7.69 17.48
C SER A 44 0.62 6.84 16.26
N ALA A 45 -0.32 5.91 16.37
CA ALA A 45 -0.80 5.12 15.23
C ALA A 45 -1.31 5.99 14.07
N TRP A 46 -1.74 7.22 14.39
CA TRP A 46 -2.31 8.20 13.47
C TRP A 46 -1.34 9.36 13.16
N ILE A 47 -0.04 9.16 13.37
CA ILE A 47 0.95 10.21 13.06
C ILE A 47 0.95 10.51 11.56
N LYS A 48 0.99 11.80 11.20
CA LYS A 48 0.98 12.25 9.80
C LYS A 48 2.36 12.33 9.17
N PHE A 49 3.41 12.33 9.98
CA PHE A 49 4.79 12.37 9.52
C PHE A 49 5.72 11.78 10.58
N SER A 50 6.74 11.07 10.15
CA SER A 50 7.75 10.52 11.05
C SER A 50 9.09 10.53 10.37
N VAL A 51 10.16 10.82 11.11
CA VAL A 51 11.51 10.95 10.56
C VAL A 51 12.52 10.16 11.38
N GLN A 52 13.50 9.58 10.70
CA GLN A 52 14.69 9.03 11.35
C GLN A 52 15.77 10.12 11.39
N ALA A 53 16.12 10.58 12.58
CA ALA A 53 17.16 11.59 12.73
C ALA A 53 18.55 10.99 12.43
N PRO A 54 19.50 11.77 11.89
CA PRO A 54 20.85 11.28 11.65
C PRO A 54 21.49 10.70 12.92
N GLY A 55 21.93 9.44 12.85
CA GLY A 55 22.56 8.73 13.96
C GLY A 55 21.59 8.08 14.96
N GLU A 56 20.27 8.25 14.79
CA GLU A 56 19.27 7.54 15.57
C GLU A 56 18.86 6.24 14.87
N ILE A 57 18.66 5.17 15.64
CA ILE A 57 18.06 3.94 15.15
C ILE A 57 16.54 4.12 14.99
N PRO A 58 15.78 4.56 16.02
CA PRO A 58 14.33 4.68 15.90
C PRO A 58 13.90 5.89 15.09
N PHE A 59 12.71 5.80 14.52
CA PHE A 59 11.98 6.94 13.99
C PHE A 59 11.35 7.76 15.14
N ASN A 60 11.06 9.02 14.84
CA ASN A 60 10.32 9.91 15.72
C ASN A 60 9.06 10.38 15.01
N GLY A 61 7.92 10.33 15.71
CA GLY A 61 6.71 10.98 15.24
C GLY A 61 6.89 12.48 15.24
N ILE A 62 6.51 13.15 14.16
CA ILE A 62 6.56 14.59 13.99
C ILE A 62 5.15 15.14 13.96
N TYR A 63 4.86 16.10 14.84
CA TYR A 63 3.62 16.85 14.78
C TYR A 63 3.65 17.73 13.51
N TYR A 64 2.89 17.30 12.51
CA TYR A 64 2.90 17.89 11.18
C TYR A 64 1.63 18.71 10.94
N ASP A 65 1.75 20.01 11.21
CA ASP A 65 0.73 21.03 10.93
C ASP A 65 1.42 22.30 10.40
N PRO A 66 1.92 22.30 9.15
CA PRO A 66 2.69 23.42 8.61
C PRO A 66 1.86 24.72 8.63
N PRO A 67 2.51 25.89 8.72
CA PRO A 67 1.80 27.16 8.63
C PRO A 67 1.12 27.31 7.26
N GLU A 68 0.11 28.17 7.16
CA GLU A 68 -0.78 28.24 5.98
C GLU A 68 0.00 28.57 4.69
N GLU A 69 1.05 29.37 4.80
CA GLU A 69 1.96 29.73 3.70
C GLU A 69 2.84 28.57 3.19
N GLU A 70 3.03 27.52 4.00
CA GLU A 70 3.81 26.33 3.64
C GLU A 70 2.92 25.16 3.21
N LYS A 71 1.60 25.24 3.44
CA LYS A 71 0.65 24.22 2.99
C LYS A 71 0.53 24.25 1.47
N TYR A 72 0.66 23.08 0.87
CA TYR A 72 0.42 22.89 -0.54
C TYR A 72 -1.07 22.96 -0.84
N VAL A 73 -1.41 23.75 -1.87
CA VAL A 73 -2.76 23.87 -2.40
C VAL A 73 -2.78 23.27 -3.80
N PHE A 74 -3.54 22.18 -3.97
CA PHE A 74 -3.78 21.56 -5.28
C PHE A 74 -4.35 22.58 -6.26
N GLN A 75 -3.75 22.67 -7.44
CA GLN A 75 -4.15 23.60 -8.50
C GLN A 75 -4.87 22.89 -9.65
N HIS A 76 -4.71 21.56 -9.75
CA HIS A 76 -5.19 20.78 -10.88
C HIS A 76 -6.28 19.79 -10.43
N PRO A 77 -7.36 19.63 -11.23
CA PRO A 77 -8.37 18.64 -10.92
C PRO A 77 -7.86 17.23 -11.22
N GLN A 78 -8.37 16.25 -10.45
CA GLN A 78 -8.15 14.83 -10.73
C GLN A 78 -8.62 14.50 -12.16
N PRO A 79 -7.80 13.81 -12.98
CA PRO A 79 -8.21 13.40 -14.32
C PRO A 79 -9.36 12.40 -14.27
N LYS A 80 -10.21 12.40 -15.29
CA LYS A 80 -11.28 11.40 -15.40
C LYS A 80 -10.71 10.01 -15.61
N ARG A 81 -11.39 9.01 -15.05
CA ARG A 81 -11.07 7.60 -15.25
C ARG A 81 -11.04 7.25 -16.75
N PRO A 82 -9.92 6.73 -17.27
CA PRO A 82 -9.84 6.33 -18.68
C PRO A 82 -10.57 5.01 -18.92
N GLU A 83 -10.96 4.76 -20.17
CA GLU A 83 -11.57 3.49 -20.60
C GLU A 83 -10.65 2.27 -20.36
N SER A 84 -9.33 2.47 -20.46
CA SER A 84 -8.34 1.43 -20.20
C SER A 84 -7.11 2.03 -19.53
N LEU A 85 -6.58 1.33 -18.53
CA LEU A 85 -5.40 1.73 -17.79
C LEU A 85 -4.13 1.23 -18.49
N ARG A 86 -3.17 2.15 -18.64
CA ARG A 86 -1.78 1.91 -19.00
C ARG A 86 -0.96 2.47 -17.85
N ILE A 87 -0.56 1.57 -16.95
CA ILE A 87 0.00 1.91 -15.65
C ILE A 87 1.52 1.83 -15.73
N TYR A 88 2.19 2.90 -15.31
CA TYR A 88 3.63 2.90 -15.09
C TYR A 88 3.87 2.67 -13.59
N GLU A 89 4.31 1.48 -13.21
CA GLU A 89 4.68 1.18 -11.83
C GLU A 89 6.02 1.83 -11.45
N SER A 90 6.12 2.36 -10.24
CA SER A 90 7.27 3.17 -9.81
C SER A 90 7.51 3.11 -8.31
N HIS A 91 8.78 3.18 -7.94
CA HIS A 91 9.23 3.43 -6.58
C HIS A 91 10.07 4.71 -6.55
N ILE A 92 9.67 5.69 -5.74
CA ILE A 92 10.30 7.03 -5.73
C ILE A 92 11.79 6.93 -5.43
N GLY A 93 12.18 6.29 -4.33
CA GLY A 93 13.56 6.29 -3.86
C GLY A 93 14.60 5.68 -4.82
N MET A 94 14.21 4.81 -5.75
CA MET A 94 15.15 4.16 -6.70
C MET A 94 15.01 4.68 -8.14
N SER A 95 14.31 5.80 -8.32
CA SER A 95 14.08 6.41 -9.63
C SER A 95 15.22 7.30 -10.12
N SER A 96 16.30 7.43 -9.33
CA SER A 96 17.49 8.20 -9.70
C SER A 96 18.49 7.33 -10.49
N PRO A 97 19.19 7.88 -11.50
CA PRO A 97 20.33 7.19 -12.10
C PRO A 97 21.55 7.13 -11.16
N GLU A 98 21.58 7.95 -10.11
CA GLU A 98 22.63 7.92 -9.09
C GLU A 98 22.28 6.93 -7.97
N PRO A 99 23.28 6.31 -7.31
CA PRO A 99 23.06 5.39 -6.19
C PRO A 99 22.68 6.14 -4.90
N LYS A 100 21.56 6.85 -4.93
CA LYS A 100 20.99 7.62 -3.81
C LYS A 100 19.50 7.41 -3.74
N ILE A 101 18.93 7.71 -2.57
CA ILE A 101 17.48 7.78 -2.42
C ILE A 101 16.99 9.04 -3.12
N ASN A 102 16.14 8.87 -4.14
CA ASN A 102 15.55 10.00 -4.87
C ASN A 102 14.42 10.67 -4.07
N SER A 103 14.04 11.88 -4.47
CA SER A 103 12.98 12.67 -3.81
C SER A 103 11.68 12.73 -4.61
N TYR A 104 10.58 13.06 -3.92
CA TYR A 104 9.29 13.36 -4.54
C TYR A 104 9.43 14.50 -5.57
N ALA A 105 10.15 15.57 -5.21
CA ALA A 105 10.39 16.70 -6.12
C ALA A 105 11.16 16.29 -7.39
N ASN A 106 12.20 15.46 -7.28
CA ASN A 106 12.91 14.99 -8.47
C ASN A 106 12.05 14.06 -9.33
N PHE A 107 11.28 13.16 -8.71
CA PHE A 107 10.35 12.29 -9.44
C PHE A 107 9.29 13.11 -10.19
N ARG A 108 8.74 14.15 -9.52
CA ARG A 108 7.79 15.11 -10.08
C ARG A 108 8.34 15.77 -11.35
N ASP A 109 9.57 16.26 -11.30
CA ASP A 109 10.14 17.10 -12.35
C ASP A 109 10.78 16.30 -13.50
N GLU A 110 11.40 15.16 -13.20
CA GLU A 110 12.19 14.39 -14.16
C GLU A 110 11.48 13.13 -14.67
N VAL A 111 10.74 12.44 -13.79
CA VAL A 111 10.18 11.11 -14.08
C VAL A 111 8.76 11.21 -14.64
N LEU A 112 7.86 12.01 -14.04
CA LEU A 112 6.49 12.16 -14.54
C LEU A 112 6.43 12.62 -16.01
N PRO A 113 7.25 13.58 -16.49
CA PRO A 113 7.24 13.94 -17.90
C PRO A 113 7.68 12.79 -18.81
N ARG A 114 8.61 11.95 -18.35
CA ARG A 114 9.00 10.73 -19.09
C ARG A 114 7.84 9.76 -19.19
N ILE A 115 7.15 9.48 -18.09
CA ILE A 115 5.99 8.59 -18.06
C ILE A 115 4.92 9.07 -19.04
N LYS A 116 4.60 10.38 -19.01
CA LYS A 116 3.64 10.97 -19.94
C LYS A 116 4.06 10.83 -21.40
N ARG A 117 5.34 11.12 -21.72
CA ARG A 117 5.87 10.97 -23.09
C ARG A 117 5.79 9.54 -23.62
N LEU A 118 5.90 8.54 -22.74
CA LEU A 118 5.76 7.13 -23.10
C LEU A 118 4.31 6.69 -23.37
N GLY A 119 3.31 7.55 -23.13
CA GLY A 119 1.90 7.28 -23.46
C GLY A 119 1.11 6.56 -22.37
N TYR A 120 1.69 6.39 -21.18
CA TYR A 120 0.98 5.94 -19.98
C TYR A 120 -0.06 6.99 -19.55
N ASN A 121 -1.13 6.53 -18.90
CA ASN A 121 -2.21 7.38 -18.38
C ASN A 121 -2.43 7.22 -16.88
N ALA A 122 -1.68 6.32 -16.23
CA ALA A 122 -1.68 6.14 -14.80
C ALA A 122 -0.27 5.83 -14.31
N VAL A 123 0.03 6.20 -13.07
CA VAL A 123 1.26 5.87 -12.34
C VAL A 123 0.86 5.09 -11.09
N GLN A 124 1.41 3.90 -10.89
CA GLN A 124 1.31 3.18 -9.62
C GLN A 124 2.54 3.54 -8.79
N ILE A 125 2.36 4.19 -7.64
CA ILE A 125 3.46 4.58 -6.77
C ILE A 125 3.49 3.67 -5.55
N MET A 126 4.57 2.92 -5.46
CA MET A 126 4.87 2.00 -4.37
C MET A 126 5.53 2.73 -3.21
N ALA A 127 5.53 2.08 -2.04
CA ALA A 127 6.31 2.49 -0.87
C ALA A 127 6.01 3.90 -0.32
N ILE A 128 4.77 4.38 -0.49
CA ILE A 128 4.34 5.69 0.05
C ILE A 128 4.13 5.63 1.56
N GLN A 129 3.41 4.62 2.10
CA GLN A 129 3.26 4.48 3.55
C GLN A 129 4.63 4.31 4.20
N GLU A 130 4.87 5.02 5.30
CA GLU A 130 6.18 4.98 5.95
C GLU A 130 6.53 3.57 6.43
N HIS A 131 7.75 3.16 6.14
CA HIS A 131 8.29 1.84 6.41
C HIS A 131 9.73 1.99 6.89
N SER A 132 10.07 1.47 8.07
CA SER A 132 11.42 1.68 8.64
C SER A 132 12.50 0.93 7.87
N TYR A 133 12.19 -0.22 7.28
CA TYR A 133 13.15 -1.03 6.54
C TYR A 133 13.07 -0.74 5.04
N TYR A 134 14.02 0.03 4.49
CA TYR A 134 13.98 0.48 3.09
C TYR A 134 13.96 -0.69 2.09
N ALA A 135 14.69 -1.77 2.36
CA ALA A 135 14.70 -2.95 1.50
C ALA A 135 13.43 -3.83 1.62
N SER A 136 12.46 -3.45 2.46
CA SER A 136 11.11 -4.03 2.41
C SER A 136 10.32 -3.59 1.18
N PHE A 137 10.84 -2.63 0.41
CA PHE A 137 10.17 -2.09 -0.78
C PHE A 137 8.80 -1.44 -0.50
N GLY A 138 8.56 -1.05 0.76
CA GLY A 138 7.30 -0.49 1.21
C GLY A 138 6.35 -1.47 1.90
N TYR A 139 6.61 -2.77 1.83
CA TYR A 139 5.66 -3.78 2.34
C TYR A 139 5.60 -3.84 3.87
N HIS A 140 6.69 -3.53 4.57
CA HIS A 140 6.70 -3.53 6.04
C HIS A 140 6.38 -2.14 6.61
N VAL A 141 5.13 -1.73 6.47
CA VAL A 141 4.62 -0.43 6.94
C VAL A 141 4.72 -0.33 8.47
N THR A 142 5.19 0.83 8.95
CA THR A 142 5.27 1.17 10.37
C THR A 142 4.28 2.27 10.75
N ASN A 143 4.15 3.34 9.94
CA ASN A 143 3.27 4.49 10.21
C ASN A 143 2.31 4.72 9.04
N PHE A 144 1.10 4.16 9.15
CA PHE A 144 0.14 4.01 8.05
C PHE A 144 -0.37 5.33 7.45
N PHE A 145 -0.40 6.41 8.24
CA PHE A 145 -0.88 7.73 7.83
C PHE A 145 0.24 8.68 7.39
N ALA A 146 1.50 8.27 7.54
CA ALA A 146 2.66 9.08 7.21
C ALA A 146 3.20 8.70 5.83
N PRO A 147 3.42 9.67 4.92
CA PRO A 147 4.18 9.42 3.71
C PRO A 147 5.65 9.21 4.10
N SER A 148 6.36 8.37 3.35
CA SER A 148 7.75 8.06 3.70
C SER A 148 8.61 9.31 3.63
N SER A 149 9.23 9.64 4.76
CA SER A 149 10.04 10.84 4.96
C SER A 149 11.34 10.83 4.18
N ARG A 150 11.77 9.66 3.71
CA ARG A 150 13.00 9.50 2.92
C ARG A 150 12.97 10.24 1.59
N PHE A 151 11.78 10.47 1.04
CA PHE A 151 11.61 11.07 -0.28
C PHE A 151 11.28 12.57 -0.19
N GLY A 152 10.94 13.09 0.98
CA GLY A 152 10.56 14.48 1.19
C GLY A 152 9.45 14.62 2.21
N THR A 153 8.81 15.79 2.20
CA THR A 153 7.71 16.14 3.09
C THR A 153 6.34 15.69 2.55
N PRO A 154 5.29 15.65 3.38
CA PRO A 154 3.91 15.52 2.92
C PRO A 154 3.53 16.51 1.82
N GLU A 155 3.98 17.75 1.89
CA GLU A 155 3.68 18.79 0.89
C GLU A 155 4.41 18.51 -0.45
N ASP A 156 5.62 17.94 -0.41
CA ASP A 156 6.32 17.50 -1.63
C ASP A 156 5.56 16.37 -2.35
N LEU A 157 4.94 15.45 -1.61
CA LEU A 157 4.10 14.40 -2.18
C LEU A 157 2.82 14.99 -2.81
N LYS A 158 2.15 15.93 -2.14
CA LYS A 158 1.00 16.64 -2.73
C LYS A 158 1.38 17.33 -4.04
N SER A 159 2.55 18.00 -4.06
CA SER A 159 3.07 18.64 -5.27
C SER A 159 3.37 17.65 -6.40
N LEU A 160 3.86 16.45 -6.09
CA LEU A 160 4.06 15.38 -7.06
C LEU A 160 2.72 14.97 -7.70
N ILE A 161 1.70 14.73 -6.86
CA ILE A 161 0.39 14.25 -7.33
C ILE A 161 -0.30 15.32 -8.17
N ASP A 162 -0.29 16.58 -7.74
CA ASP A 162 -0.89 17.69 -8.51
C ASP A 162 -0.21 17.87 -9.88
N ARG A 163 1.11 17.68 -9.95
CA ARG A 163 1.84 17.70 -11.23
C ARG A 163 1.48 16.51 -12.12
N ALA A 164 1.24 15.33 -11.55
CA ALA A 164 0.76 14.19 -12.32
C ALA A 164 -0.63 14.49 -12.91
N HIS A 165 -1.51 15.11 -12.13
CA HIS A 165 -2.84 15.55 -12.58
C HIS A 165 -2.77 16.61 -13.68
N GLU A 166 -1.86 17.60 -13.56
CA GLU A 166 -1.58 18.57 -14.64
C GLU A 166 -1.19 17.86 -15.96
N LEU A 167 -0.41 16.79 -15.87
CA LEU A 167 -0.01 15.97 -17.00
C LEU A 167 -1.14 15.01 -17.47
N GLY A 168 -2.30 15.00 -16.81
CA GLY A 168 -3.41 14.11 -17.10
C GLY A 168 -3.08 12.64 -16.83
N LEU A 169 -2.32 12.37 -15.76
CA LEU A 169 -1.99 11.04 -15.27
C LEU A 169 -2.78 10.78 -13.99
N LEU A 170 -3.45 9.62 -13.90
CA LEU A 170 -3.95 9.12 -12.63
C LEU A 170 -2.78 8.70 -11.76
N VAL A 171 -2.87 8.88 -10.45
CA VAL A 171 -1.90 8.40 -9.46
C VAL A 171 -2.57 7.40 -8.55
N LEU A 172 -2.15 6.15 -8.65
CA LEU A 172 -2.58 5.05 -7.79
C LEU A 172 -1.50 4.81 -6.74
N MET A 173 -1.92 4.51 -5.52
CA MET A 173 -1.03 4.23 -4.40
C MET A 173 -1.06 2.74 -4.02
N ASP A 174 0.08 2.17 -3.69
CA ASP A 174 0.11 0.90 -2.96
C ASP A 174 -0.39 1.12 -1.53
N ILE A 175 -1.45 0.40 -1.16
CA ILE A 175 -2.00 0.40 0.19
C ILE A 175 -1.81 -0.99 0.80
N VAL A 176 -0.95 -1.06 1.81
CA VAL A 176 -0.54 -2.33 2.43
C VAL A 176 -1.35 -2.54 3.71
N HIS A 177 -2.58 -3.02 3.54
CA HIS A 177 -3.47 -3.35 4.66
C HIS A 177 -3.49 -4.84 4.99
N SER A 178 -2.68 -5.66 4.31
CA SER A 178 -2.60 -7.11 4.56
C SER A 178 -1.87 -7.46 5.86
N HIS A 179 -0.90 -6.64 6.26
CA HIS A 179 -0.10 -6.84 7.45
C HIS A 179 0.55 -5.52 7.92
N SER A 180 1.22 -5.57 9.06
CA SER A 180 2.07 -4.49 9.59
C SER A 180 3.46 -5.03 9.90
N SER A 181 4.47 -4.16 9.85
CA SER A 181 5.80 -4.47 10.39
C SER A 181 5.71 -4.98 11.83
N ASN A 182 6.58 -5.94 12.19
CA ASN A 182 6.75 -6.40 13.56
C ASN A 182 7.60 -5.43 14.43
N ASN A 183 8.03 -4.28 13.91
CA ASN A 183 8.82 -3.31 14.66
C ASN A 183 8.00 -2.68 15.81
N THR A 184 8.49 -2.83 17.05
CA THR A 184 7.84 -2.35 18.28
C THR A 184 8.29 -0.98 18.74
N LEU A 185 9.38 -0.44 18.17
CA LEU A 185 9.93 0.87 18.53
C LEU A 185 9.27 2.00 17.74
N ASP A 186 9.01 1.75 16.46
CA ASP A 186 8.63 2.78 15.48
C ASP A 186 7.33 2.47 14.74
N GLY A 187 6.73 1.31 15.01
CA GLY A 187 5.57 0.80 14.30
C GLY A 187 4.39 0.50 15.21
N LEU A 188 3.35 -0.04 14.62
CA LEU A 188 2.09 -0.35 15.28
C LEU A 188 2.18 -1.57 16.22
N ASN A 189 3.22 -2.40 16.08
CA ASN A 189 3.39 -3.60 16.89
C ASN A 189 3.59 -3.28 18.38
N GLY A 190 2.78 -3.90 19.22
CA GLY A 190 2.87 -3.71 20.66
C GLY A 190 2.47 -2.32 21.10
N PHE A 191 1.64 -1.59 20.34
CA PHE A 191 1.31 -0.17 20.56
C PHE A 191 1.03 0.16 22.04
N ASP A 192 0.13 -0.56 22.69
CA ASP A 192 -0.25 -0.40 24.11
C ASP A 192 0.46 -1.37 25.07
N GLY A 193 1.51 -2.04 24.58
CA GLY A 193 2.24 -3.08 25.31
C GLY A 193 1.65 -4.50 25.18
N THR A 194 0.51 -4.67 24.50
CA THR A 194 -0.10 -5.99 24.22
C THR A 194 0.16 -6.47 22.80
N ASP A 195 0.01 -7.77 22.54
CA ASP A 195 0.05 -8.31 21.18
C ASP A 195 -1.30 -8.18 20.45
N THR A 196 -2.41 -7.86 21.12
CA THR A 196 -3.77 -7.97 20.54
C THR A 196 -4.45 -6.67 20.14
N HIS A 197 -3.84 -5.50 20.36
CA HIS A 197 -4.51 -4.20 20.15
C HIS A 197 -5.06 -4.03 18.72
N TYR A 198 -4.19 -3.89 17.72
CA TYR A 198 -4.58 -3.82 16.30
C TYR A 198 -4.62 -5.19 15.61
N PHE A 199 -4.13 -6.23 16.28
CA PHE A 199 -3.77 -7.50 15.67
C PHE A 199 -4.45 -8.67 16.35
N HIS A 200 -4.51 -9.82 15.68
CA HIS A 200 -4.83 -11.05 16.40
C HIS A 200 -3.73 -11.40 17.41
N GLY A 201 -4.09 -12.15 18.45
CA GLY A 201 -3.14 -12.69 19.43
C GLY A 201 -2.54 -14.02 18.98
N GLY A 202 -1.37 -14.35 19.53
CA GLY A 202 -0.70 -15.63 19.28
C GLY A 202 -0.40 -15.91 17.80
N PRO A 203 -0.38 -17.18 17.36
CA PRO A 203 -0.01 -17.55 15.99
C PRO A 203 -0.88 -16.93 14.89
N ARG A 204 -2.19 -16.71 15.14
CA ARG A 204 -3.08 -16.05 14.17
C ARG A 204 -2.67 -14.60 13.90
N GLY A 205 -1.99 -13.95 14.84
CA GLY A 205 -1.51 -12.59 14.74
C GLY A 205 -0.17 -12.42 14.03
N HIS A 206 0.41 -13.50 13.50
CA HIS A 206 1.78 -13.50 12.96
C HIS A 206 1.87 -14.20 11.60
N HIS A 207 2.38 -13.48 10.62
CA HIS A 207 2.64 -14.02 9.28
C HIS A 207 4.08 -14.53 9.20
N TRP A 208 4.29 -15.82 9.45
CA TRP A 208 5.63 -16.42 9.62
C TRP A 208 6.56 -16.25 8.41
N MET A 209 6.03 -16.27 7.18
CA MET A 209 6.84 -16.12 5.96
C MET A 209 7.30 -14.67 5.75
N TRP A 210 6.56 -13.69 6.29
CA TRP A 210 6.85 -12.26 6.14
C TRP A 210 7.36 -11.63 7.44
N ASP A 211 7.55 -12.44 8.49
CA ASP A 211 7.90 -11.98 9.84
C ASP A 211 7.11 -10.72 10.29
N SER A 212 5.79 -10.77 10.16
CA SER A 212 4.91 -9.59 10.28
C SER A 212 3.71 -9.80 11.19
N ARG A 213 3.00 -8.72 11.53
CA ARG A 213 1.76 -8.75 12.33
C ARG A 213 0.51 -8.73 11.44
N LEU A 214 -0.51 -9.49 11.83
CA LEU A 214 -1.77 -9.60 11.07
C LEU A 214 -2.93 -8.92 11.81
N PHE A 215 -3.62 -8.03 11.10
CA PHE A 215 -4.73 -7.24 11.63
C PHE A 215 -5.88 -8.12 12.11
N ASN A 216 -6.56 -7.66 13.16
CA ASN A 216 -7.86 -8.22 13.55
C ASN A 216 -8.97 -7.42 12.85
N TYR A 217 -9.31 -7.80 11.61
CA TYR A 217 -10.30 -7.07 10.80
C TYR A 217 -11.72 -7.07 11.40
N GLY A 218 -12.02 -7.99 12.34
CA GLY A 218 -13.29 -8.00 13.08
C GLY A 218 -13.36 -6.95 14.21
N SER A 219 -12.26 -6.26 14.52
CA SER A 219 -12.24 -5.20 15.54
C SER A 219 -12.71 -3.86 14.99
N TRP A 220 -13.62 -3.20 15.71
CA TRP A 220 -14.22 -1.94 15.29
C TRP A 220 -13.19 -0.81 15.09
N GLU A 221 -12.22 -0.70 16.00
CA GLU A 221 -11.18 0.33 15.89
C GLU A 221 -10.14 0.00 14.81
N VAL A 222 -9.96 -1.28 14.46
CA VAL A 222 -9.15 -1.67 13.29
C VAL A 222 -9.88 -1.31 12.00
N LEU A 223 -11.19 -1.55 11.90
CA LEU A 223 -11.99 -1.08 10.77
C LEU A 223 -11.94 0.45 10.65
N ARG A 224 -12.12 1.17 11.77
CA ARG A 224 -11.99 2.64 11.78
C ARG A 224 -10.62 3.07 11.28
N PHE A 225 -9.56 2.46 11.76
CA PHE A 225 -8.18 2.76 11.38
C PHE A 225 -7.95 2.58 9.89
N LEU A 226 -8.24 1.40 9.33
CA LEU A 226 -7.95 1.07 7.94
C LEU A 226 -8.88 1.80 6.95
N LEU A 227 -10.17 1.91 7.26
CA LEU A 227 -11.11 2.67 6.41
C LEU A 227 -10.78 4.17 6.40
N SER A 228 -10.43 4.72 7.56
CA SER A 228 -9.98 6.12 7.64
C SER A 228 -8.64 6.32 6.95
N ASN A 229 -7.76 5.32 6.93
CA ASN A 229 -6.51 5.38 6.20
C ASN A 229 -6.72 5.43 4.68
N ALA A 230 -7.57 4.57 4.14
CA ALA A 230 -7.95 4.64 2.73
C ALA A 230 -8.54 6.01 2.37
N ARG A 231 -9.46 6.53 3.20
CA ARG A 231 -10.02 7.86 3.00
C ARG A 231 -8.97 8.97 3.11
N TRP A 232 -8.04 8.89 4.07
CA TRP A 232 -6.99 9.87 4.31
C TRP A 232 -6.14 10.12 3.05
N TRP A 233 -5.72 9.04 2.37
CA TRP A 233 -4.93 9.16 1.15
C TRP A 233 -5.71 9.76 -0.03
N LEU A 234 -7.01 9.45 -0.16
CA LEU A 234 -7.87 10.06 -1.18
C LEU A 234 -8.18 11.53 -0.90
N ASP A 235 -8.49 11.87 0.36
CA ASP A 235 -8.89 13.24 0.74
C ASP A 235 -7.68 14.19 0.81
N GLU A 236 -6.62 13.82 1.53
CA GLU A 236 -5.50 14.72 1.83
C GLU A 236 -4.53 14.84 0.65
N TYR A 237 -4.26 13.73 -0.03
CA TYR A 237 -3.24 13.65 -1.07
C TYR A 237 -3.81 13.54 -2.48
N LYS A 238 -5.13 13.38 -2.64
CA LYS A 238 -5.80 13.31 -3.94
C LYS A 238 -5.31 12.16 -4.82
N PHE A 239 -4.92 11.04 -4.23
CA PHE A 239 -4.73 9.81 -5.01
C PHE A 239 -6.03 9.44 -5.75
N ASP A 240 -5.90 8.83 -6.92
CA ASP A 240 -7.00 8.44 -7.81
C ASP A 240 -7.43 6.99 -7.59
N GLY A 241 -6.95 6.37 -6.51
CA GLY A 241 -7.23 4.99 -6.18
C GLY A 241 -6.02 4.24 -5.62
N PHE A 242 -6.15 2.93 -5.53
CA PHE A 242 -5.19 2.07 -4.85
C PHE A 242 -4.92 0.77 -5.60
N ARG A 243 -3.72 0.24 -5.37
CA ARG A 243 -3.49 -1.21 -5.39
C ARG A 243 -3.43 -1.70 -3.95
N PHE A 244 -4.29 -2.66 -3.61
CA PHE A 244 -4.23 -3.38 -2.33
C PHE A 244 -3.27 -4.55 -2.48
N ASP A 245 -2.21 -4.55 -1.67
CA ASP A 245 -1.15 -5.55 -1.74
C ASP A 245 -1.37 -6.72 -0.78
N GLY A 246 -0.99 -7.92 -1.21
CA GLY A 246 -1.10 -9.13 -0.42
C GLY A 246 -2.55 -9.55 -0.14
N VAL A 247 -3.49 -9.31 -1.06
CA VAL A 247 -4.91 -9.61 -0.85
C VAL A 247 -5.16 -11.12 -0.70
N THR A 248 -4.37 -11.97 -1.38
CA THR A 248 -4.41 -13.42 -1.11
C THR A 248 -4.09 -13.76 0.35
N SER A 249 -3.15 -13.04 0.98
CA SER A 249 -2.81 -13.26 2.39
C SER A 249 -3.98 -12.88 3.30
N MET A 250 -4.75 -11.86 2.92
CA MET A 250 -5.93 -11.42 3.66
C MET A 250 -7.08 -12.40 3.58
N MET A 251 -7.42 -12.87 2.37
CA MET A 251 -8.66 -13.63 2.11
C MET A 251 -8.63 -15.05 2.66
N TYR A 252 -7.45 -15.59 3.00
CA TYR A 252 -7.31 -16.96 3.47
C TYR A 252 -6.48 -17.02 4.75
N THR A 253 -6.94 -17.82 5.70
CA THR A 253 -6.26 -18.10 6.98
C THR A 253 -4.91 -18.82 6.82
N HIS A 254 -4.69 -19.52 5.69
CA HIS A 254 -3.39 -20.07 5.31
C HIS A 254 -2.56 -19.11 4.43
N HIS A 255 -3.09 -17.92 4.13
CA HIS A 255 -2.43 -16.84 3.39
C HIS A 255 -1.97 -17.19 1.97
N GLY A 256 -2.58 -18.21 1.35
CA GLY A 256 -2.10 -18.81 0.10
C GLY A 256 -0.76 -19.56 0.20
N LEU A 257 -0.15 -19.65 1.38
CA LEU A 257 1.14 -20.32 1.58
C LEU A 257 1.00 -21.83 1.48
N GLN A 258 1.91 -22.46 0.72
CA GLN A 258 1.92 -23.92 0.49
C GLN A 258 0.59 -24.45 -0.09
N MET A 259 -0.16 -23.59 -0.76
CA MET A 259 -1.42 -23.95 -1.42
C MET A 259 -1.26 -23.85 -2.92
N THR A 260 -2.04 -24.67 -3.63
CA THR A 260 -2.22 -24.57 -5.08
C THR A 260 -3.68 -24.32 -5.36
N PHE A 261 -3.98 -23.28 -6.14
CA PHE A 261 -5.34 -22.99 -6.58
C PHE A 261 -5.55 -23.61 -7.95
N THR A 262 -6.30 -24.71 -7.99
CA THR A 262 -6.59 -25.48 -9.22
C THR A 262 -7.76 -24.90 -10.00
N GLY A 263 -8.50 -23.96 -9.38
CA GLY A 263 -9.78 -23.45 -9.89
C GLY A 263 -10.99 -24.22 -9.34
N ASN A 264 -10.78 -25.16 -8.41
CA ASN A 264 -11.87 -25.81 -7.69
C ASN A 264 -12.48 -24.84 -6.67
N TYR A 265 -13.80 -24.65 -6.72
CA TYR A 265 -14.47 -23.63 -5.92
C TYR A 265 -14.42 -23.90 -4.41
N GLY A 266 -14.19 -25.16 -4.01
CA GLY A 266 -13.96 -25.51 -2.60
C GLY A 266 -12.64 -24.97 -2.03
N GLU A 267 -11.69 -24.55 -2.87
CA GLU A 267 -10.43 -23.90 -2.44
C GLU A 267 -10.65 -22.42 -2.10
N TYR A 268 -11.64 -21.77 -2.72
CA TYR A 268 -11.95 -20.36 -2.53
C TYR A 268 -13.00 -20.12 -1.43
N PHE A 269 -13.97 -21.02 -1.33
CA PHE A 269 -15.13 -20.87 -0.45
C PHE A 269 -15.19 -22.02 0.55
N GLY A 270 -14.71 -21.78 1.76
CA GLY A 270 -14.74 -22.75 2.84
C GLY A 270 -14.31 -22.17 4.18
N PHE A 271 -14.03 -23.03 5.16
CA PHE A 271 -13.58 -22.59 6.49
C PHE A 271 -12.20 -21.91 6.47
N ALA A 272 -11.44 -22.07 5.39
CA ALA A 272 -10.15 -21.41 5.21
C ALA A 272 -10.29 -19.94 4.82
N THR A 273 -11.43 -19.52 4.26
CA THR A 273 -11.71 -18.14 3.86
C THR A 273 -11.85 -17.27 5.11
N ASP A 274 -11.05 -16.21 5.22
CA ASP A 274 -11.16 -15.24 6.32
C ASP A 274 -12.28 -14.24 6.01
N VAL A 275 -13.44 -14.46 6.61
CA VAL A 275 -14.64 -13.64 6.39
C VAL A 275 -14.45 -12.21 6.92
N ASP A 276 -13.73 -12.03 8.04
CA ASP A 276 -13.51 -10.69 8.60
C ASP A 276 -12.70 -9.83 7.63
N ALA A 277 -11.67 -10.42 7.01
CA ALA A 277 -10.86 -9.75 6.00
C ALA A 277 -11.65 -9.46 4.71
N VAL A 278 -12.46 -10.41 4.23
CA VAL A 278 -13.31 -10.20 3.05
C VAL A 278 -14.35 -9.09 3.31
N VAL A 279 -14.96 -9.06 4.49
CA VAL A 279 -15.89 -7.98 4.89
C VAL A 279 -15.19 -6.63 4.91
N TYR A 280 -13.97 -6.55 5.46
CA TYR A 280 -13.18 -5.32 5.40
C TYR A 280 -12.92 -4.88 3.95
N LEU A 281 -12.53 -5.80 3.05
CA LEU A 281 -12.30 -5.51 1.64
C LEU A 281 -13.57 -5.03 0.91
N MET A 282 -14.72 -5.60 1.24
CA MET A 282 -16.01 -5.12 0.73
C MET A 282 -16.33 -3.71 1.23
N LEU A 283 -16.17 -3.46 2.54
CA LEU A 283 -16.42 -2.16 3.15
C LEU A 283 -15.53 -1.06 2.58
N VAL A 284 -14.24 -1.35 2.37
CA VAL A 284 -13.31 -0.34 1.84
C VAL A 284 -13.58 -0.06 0.36
N ASN A 285 -13.94 -1.06 -0.45
CA ASN A 285 -14.34 -0.84 -1.84
C ASN A 285 -15.66 -0.07 -1.94
N ASP A 286 -16.65 -0.39 -1.10
CA ASP A 286 -17.91 0.36 -1.04
C ASP A 286 -17.69 1.82 -0.62
N LEU A 287 -16.82 2.07 0.37
CA LEU A 287 -16.41 3.41 0.79
C LEU A 287 -15.73 4.17 -0.34
N ILE A 288 -14.74 3.57 -1.00
CA ILE A 288 -13.97 4.20 -2.09
C ILE A 288 -14.92 4.59 -3.21
N HIS A 289 -15.73 3.67 -3.72
CA HIS A 289 -16.60 3.93 -4.88
C HIS A 289 -17.83 4.77 -4.54
N GLY A 290 -18.31 4.71 -3.30
CA GLY A 290 -19.41 5.54 -2.82
C GLY A 290 -19.03 7.01 -2.65
N LEU A 291 -17.78 7.30 -2.26
CA LEU A 291 -17.27 8.67 -2.08
C LEU A 291 -16.54 9.21 -3.33
N TYR A 292 -15.87 8.33 -4.07
CA TYR A 292 -15.01 8.66 -5.22
C TYR A 292 -15.33 7.72 -6.40
N PRO A 293 -16.43 7.97 -7.14
CA PRO A 293 -16.90 7.05 -8.18
C PRO A 293 -15.91 6.81 -9.34
N ASP A 294 -15.00 7.74 -9.57
CA ASP A 294 -13.95 7.64 -10.59
C ASP A 294 -12.66 6.97 -10.08
N ALA A 295 -12.57 6.67 -8.77
CA ALA A 295 -11.39 6.02 -8.20
C ALA A 295 -11.24 4.60 -8.77
N VAL A 296 -9.99 4.12 -8.77
CA VAL A 296 -9.64 2.78 -9.23
C VAL A 296 -9.16 1.93 -8.06
N SER A 297 -9.76 0.76 -7.84
CA SER A 297 -9.22 -0.22 -6.89
C SER A 297 -8.70 -1.47 -7.62
N ILE A 298 -7.42 -1.78 -7.40
CA ILE A 298 -6.74 -2.96 -7.95
C ILE A 298 -6.41 -3.89 -6.78
N GLY A 299 -6.74 -5.17 -6.89
CA GLY A 299 -6.32 -6.17 -5.91
C GLY A 299 -5.17 -7.03 -6.41
N GLU A 300 -4.12 -7.13 -5.62
CA GLU A 300 -3.04 -8.10 -5.80
C GLU A 300 -3.47 -9.45 -5.19
N ASP A 301 -4.07 -10.29 -6.03
CA ASP A 301 -4.48 -11.63 -5.66
C ASP A 301 -3.94 -12.66 -6.67
N VAL A 302 -3.11 -13.58 -6.19
CA VAL A 302 -2.59 -14.69 -6.98
C VAL A 302 -3.57 -15.87 -7.07
N SER A 303 -4.52 -15.98 -6.13
CA SER A 303 -5.38 -17.17 -6.00
C SER A 303 -6.36 -17.37 -7.15
N GLY A 304 -6.90 -16.28 -7.72
CA GLY A 304 -7.96 -16.36 -8.72
C GLY A 304 -9.36 -16.35 -8.13
N MET A 305 -9.56 -15.79 -6.93
CA MET A 305 -10.85 -15.82 -6.24
C MET A 305 -11.99 -15.34 -7.16
N PRO A 306 -13.06 -16.15 -7.36
CA PRO A 306 -14.22 -15.71 -8.12
C PRO A 306 -14.92 -14.51 -7.47
N THR A 307 -15.59 -13.68 -8.29
CA THR A 307 -16.36 -12.51 -7.86
C THR A 307 -15.53 -11.42 -7.16
N PHE A 308 -14.22 -11.46 -7.35
CA PHE A 308 -13.29 -10.53 -6.75
C PHE A 308 -13.43 -9.13 -7.35
N CYS A 309 -13.57 -9.06 -8.68
CA CYS A 309 -13.78 -7.80 -9.40
C CYS A 309 -15.26 -7.53 -9.77
N ILE A 310 -16.19 -8.04 -8.96
CA ILE A 310 -17.63 -7.79 -9.11
C ILE A 310 -18.05 -6.77 -8.04
N PRO A 311 -18.94 -5.81 -8.35
CA PRO A 311 -19.39 -4.81 -7.38
C PRO A 311 -19.97 -5.41 -6.10
N VAL A 312 -19.78 -4.72 -4.96
CA VAL A 312 -20.30 -5.13 -3.65
C VAL A 312 -21.83 -5.32 -3.65
N PRO A 313 -22.65 -4.44 -4.27
CA PRO A 313 -24.11 -4.64 -4.33
C PRO A 313 -24.54 -5.91 -5.05
N ASP A 314 -23.71 -6.44 -5.95
CA ASP A 314 -23.95 -7.67 -6.70
C ASP A 314 -23.40 -8.92 -5.98
N GLY A 315 -22.86 -8.75 -4.76
CA GLY A 315 -22.30 -9.83 -3.95
C GLY A 315 -20.81 -10.12 -4.21
N GLY A 316 -20.10 -9.23 -4.91
CA GLY A 316 -18.64 -9.33 -5.09
C GLY A 316 -17.83 -8.62 -4.02
N VAL A 317 -16.50 -8.70 -4.13
CA VAL A 317 -15.56 -8.02 -3.21
C VAL A 317 -15.43 -6.52 -3.52
N GLY A 318 -15.71 -6.11 -4.76
CA GLY A 318 -15.80 -4.70 -5.15
C GLY A 318 -14.55 -4.11 -5.82
N PHE A 319 -13.51 -4.91 -6.09
CA PHE A 319 -12.35 -4.41 -6.84
C PHE A 319 -12.71 -4.09 -8.29
N ASP A 320 -12.04 -3.11 -8.90
CA ASP A 320 -12.18 -2.88 -10.34
C ASP A 320 -11.36 -3.85 -11.18
N TYR A 321 -10.14 -4.12 -10.73
CA TYR A 321 -9.18 -4.94 -11.45
C TYR A 321 -8.46 -5.89 -10.49
N ARG A 322 -7.96 -7.00 -11.03
CA ARG A 322 -6.93 -7.82 -10.41
C ARG A 322 -5.66 -7.84 -11.24
N LEU A 323 -4.52 -8.10 -10.60
CA LEU A 323 -3.28 -8.37 -11.33
C LEU A 323 -3.33 -9.75 -12.00
N HIS A 324 -2.94 -9.83 -13.28
CA HIS A 324 -2.83 -11.10 -14.02
C HIS A 324 -1.43 -11.70 -13.85
N MET A 325 -1.13 -12.12 -12.62
CA MET A 325 0.24 -12.43 -12.18
C MET A 325 0.89 -13.61 -12.93
N ALA A 326 0.10 -14.61 -13.35
CA ALA A 326 0.59 -15.80 -14.04
C ALA A 326 1.29 -15.53 -15.39
N VAL A 327 1.05 -14.36 -16.01
CA VAL A 327 1.68 -14.00 -17.28
C VAL A 327 3.17 -13.77 -17.12
N ALA A 328 3.59 -13.13 -16.02
CA ALA A 328 5.00 -12.84 -15.77
C ALA A 328 5.80 -14.12 -15.51
N ASP A 329 5.22 -15.06 -14.75
CA ASP A 329 5.80 -16.39 -14.51
C ASP A 329 5.98 -17.17 -15.81
N LYS A 330 5.01 -17.08 -16.73
CA LYS A 330 5.09 -17.79 -18.00
C LYS A 330 6.26 -17.30 -18.86
N TRP A 331 6.54 -16.00 -18.87
CA TRP A 331 7.71 -15.49 -19.58
C TRP A 331 9.02 -16.00 -18.97
N ILE A 332 9.15 -16.01 -17.64
CA ILE A 332 10.33 -16.61 -16.98
C ILE A 332 10.46 -18.10 -17.32
N GLU A 333 9.37 -18.86 -17.28
CA GLU A 333 9.36 -20.30 -17.59
C GLU A 333 9.89 -20.56 -19.02
N LEU A 334 9.47 -19.74 -19.99
CA LEU A 334 9.88 -19.86 -21.39
C LEU A 334 11.32 -19.43 -21.62
N LEU A 335 11.77 -18.33 -21.00
CA LEU A 335 13.14 -17.80 -21.14
C LEU A 335 14.21 -18.72 -20.54
N LYS A 336 13.82 -19.68 -19.70
CA LYS A 336 14.69 -20.76 -19.19
C LYS A 336 14.82 -21.95 -20.14
N GLN A 337 14.06 -21.97 -21.24
CA GLN A 337 14.02 -23.05 -22.23
C GLN A 337 14.54 -22.57 -23.60
N SER A 338 14.74 -23.49 -24.55
CA SER A 338 15.12 -23.11 -25.93
C SER A 338 13.91 -22.63 -26.72
N ASP A 339 14.10 -21.69 -27.63
CA ASP A 339 13.02 -21.08 -28.42
C ASP A 339 12.18 -22.12 -29.18
N GLU A 340 12.81 -23.21 -29.66
CA GLU A 340 12.12 -24.26 -30.42
C GLU A 340 11.17 -25.11 -29.55
N SER A 341 11.31 -25.07 -28.22
CA SER A 341 10.41 -25.78 -27.29
C SER A 341 9.17 -24.97 -26.92
N TRP A 342 9.09 -23.70 -27.35
CA TRP A 342 7.99 -22.82 -27.00
C TRP A 342 6.68 -23.28 -27.65
N LYS A 343 5.71 -23.64 -26.81
CA LYS A 343 4.38 -24.06 -27.25
C LYS A 343 3.46 -22.85 -27.35
N MET A 344 3.14 -22.44 -28.58
CA MET A 344 2.26 -21.29 -28.84
C MET A 344 0.89 -21.44 -28.17
N GLY A 345 0.35 -22.66 -28.10
CA GLY A 345 -0.90 -22.94 -27.40
C GLY A 345 -0.85 -22.60 -25.91
N ASP A 346 0.27 -22.87 -25.24
CA ASP A 346 0.45 -22.58 -23.81
C ASP A 346 0.55 -21.07 -23.58
N ILE A 347 1.23 -20.33 -24.47
CA ILE A 347 1.31 -18.86 -24.42
C ILE A 347 -0.08 -18.25 -24.54
N VAL A 348 -0.84 -18.65 -25.58
CA VAL A 348 -2.20 -18.14 -25.80
C VAL A 348 -3.10 -18.51 -24.63
N HIS A 349 -2.98 -19.74 -24.11
CA HIS A 349 -3.74 -20.17 -22.94
C HIS A 349 -3.45 -19.26 -21.74
N THR A 350 -2.20 -19.06 -21.35
CA THR A 350 -1.87 -18.20 -20.19
C THR A 350 -2.38 -16.75 -20.38
N LEU A 351 -2.22 -16.17 -21.58
CA LEU A 351 -2.65 -14.79 -21.82
C LEU A 351 -4.18 -14.61 -21.80
N THR A 352 -4.93 -15.67 -22.13
CA THR A 352 -6.40 -15.60 -22.28
C THR A 352 -7.18 -16.31 -21.17
N ASN A 353 -6.52 -17.12 -20.33
CA ASN A 353 -7.14 -17.87 -19.23
C ASN A 353 -7.46 -16.95 -18.05
N ARG A 354 -8.55 -16.19 -18.18
CA ARG A 354 -9.05 -15.26 -17.18
C ARG A 354 -10.57 -15.28 -17.16
N ARG A 355 -11.16 -14.80 -16.07
CA ARG A 355 -12.61 -14.68 -15.92
C ARG A 355 -13.11 -13.55 -16.82
N TRP A 356 -14.01 -13.85 -17.75
CA TRP A 356 -14.44 -12.90 -18.79
C TRP A 356 -15.11 -11.63 -18.25
N LEU A 357 -15.86 -11.74 -17.14
CA LEU A 357 -16.58 -10.62 -16.51
C LEU A 357 -15.72 -9.81 -15.52
N GLU A 358 -14.48 -10.21 -15.26
CA GLU A 358 -13.61 -9.57 -14.28
C GLU A 358 -12.40 -8.98 -15.00
N LYS A 359 -12.15 -7.68 -14.81
CA LYS A 359 -11.07 -6.99 -15.50
C LYS A 359 -9.73 -7.34 -14.85
N CYS A 360 -8.68 -7.46 -15.66
CA CYS A 360 -7.32 -7.66 -15.15
C CYS A 360 -6.35 -6.63 -15.72
N VAL A 361 -5.34 -6.28 -14.93
CA VAL A 361 -4.13 -5.60 -15.39
C VAL A 361 -3.08 -6.68 -15.70
N THR A 362 -2.60 -6.69 -16.94
CA THR A 362 -1.59 -7.65 -17.41
C THR A 362 -0.25 -6.96 -17.57
N TYR A 363 0.83 -7.63 -17.14
CA TYR A 363 2.21 -7.20 -17.30
C TYR A 363 3.08 -8.41 -17.67
N ALA A 364 4.21 -8.15 -18.34
CA ALA A 364 5.14 -9.20 -18.78
C ALA A 364 6.20 -9.52 -17.73
N GLU A 365 6.58 -8.53 -16.93
CA GLU A 365 7.53 -8.63 -15.82
C GLU A 365 7.08 -7.69 -14.70
N SER A 366 7.48 -7.96 -13.45
CA SER A 366 7.12 -7.14 -12.29
C SER A 366 8.30 -6.88 -11.36
N HIS A 367 8.08 -5.98 -10.40
CA HIS A 367 9.02 -5.76 -9.30
C HIS A 367 9.20 -7.01 -8.41
N ASP A 368 8.21 -7.91 -8.29
CA ASP A 368 8.35 -9.16 -7.52
C ASP A 368 9.54 -10.00 -8.00
N GLN A 369 9.68 -10.10 -9.33
CA GLN A 369 10.79 -10.81 -9.97
C GLN A 369 12.12 -10.17 -9.61
N ALA A 370 12.17 -8.83 -9.55
CA ALA A 370 13.35 -8.10 -9.09
C ALA A 370 13.63 -8.29 -7.59
N LEU A 371 12.60 -8.42 -6.74
CA LEU A 371 12.75 -8.62 -5.29
C LEU A 371 13.29 -10.01 -4.93
N VAL A 372 12.83 -11.06 -5.61
CA VAL A 372 13.31 -12.45 -5.37
C VAL A 372 14.65 -12.75 -6.05
N GLY A 373 15.28 -11.75 -6.68
CA GLY A 373 16.58 -11.87 -7.32
C GLY A 373 16.55 -12.58 -8.68
N ASP A 374 15.39 -12.61 -9.35
CA ASP A 374 15.30 -13.00 -10.75
C ASP A 374 15.85 -11.88 -11.67
N LYS A 375 16.05 -12.19 -12.94
CA LYS A 375 16.54 -11.26 -13.96
C LYS A 375 15.36 -10.57 -14.65
N THR A 376 15.55 -9.33 -15.10
CA THR A 376 14.61 -8.69 -16.04
C THR A 376 14.54 -9.48 -17.34
N ILE A 377 13.45 -9.35 -18.10
CA ILE A 377 13.33 -10.01 -19.41
C ILE A 377 14.50 -9.64 -20.32
N ALA A 378 14.91 -8.37 -20.31
CA ALA A 378 16.07 -7.91 -21.06
C ALA A 378 17.36 -8.65 -20.68
N PHE A 379 17.60 -8.87 -19.38
CA PHE A 379 18.80 -9.55 -18.90
C PHE A 379 18.71 -11.08 -19.05
N TRP A 380 17.51 -11.66 -19.10
CA TRP A 380 17.29 -13.03 -19.57
C TRP A 380 17.65 -13.22 -21.05
N LEU A 381 17.25 -12.28 -21.90
CA LEU A 381 17.48 -12.36 -23.35
C LEU A 381 18.93 -12.05 -23.75
N MET A 382 19.58 -11.09 -23.07
CA MET A 382 20.86 -10.54 -23.53
C MET A 382 22.03 -10.81 -22.57
N ASP A 383 21.78 -11.11 -21.30
CA ASP A 383 22.81 -11.32 -20.25
C ASP A 383 23.95 -10.26 -20.33
N ARG A 384 25.23 -10.66 -20.29
CA ARG A 384 26.41 -9.77 -20.34
C ARG A 384 26.65 -9.06 -21.69
N TYR A 385 25.80 -9.23 -22.70
CA TYR A 385 25.95 -8.50 -23.96
C TYR A 385 25.42 -7.05 -23.88
N VAL A 386 24.95 -6.61 -22.70
CA VAL A 386 24.56 -5.23 -22.36
C VAL A 386 25.64 -4.55 -21.53
#